data_AF-A0A0G1FE36-F1
#
_entry.id   AF-A0A0G1FE36-F1
#
_cell.length_a   1.000
_cell.length_b   1.000
_cell.length_c   1.000
_cell.angle_alpha   90.00
_cell.angle_beta   90.00
_cell.angle_gamma   90.00
#
_symmetry.space_group_name_H-M   'P 1'
#
loop_
_entity.id
_entity.type
_entity.pdbx_description
1 polymer ?
#
loop_
_entity_poly.entity_id
_entity_poly.type
_entity_poly.pdbx_seq_one_letter_code
_entity_poly.pdbx_strand_id
1 'polypeptide(L)' 'MNSGNIDTKNKKDAGDKLRVAREKLGLTQAEVAKKAKMTVNYYAMIERGEVNLTFDKIQSIVQALKLKITIS' A
#
# COMPACT_ATOMS: atom_id res chain seq x y z
N MET A 1 3.47 26.65 -11.49
CA MET A 1 3.28 25.26 -11.95
C MET A 1 4.56 24.49 -11.67
N ASN A 2 4.65 23.74 -10.57
CA ASN A 2 5.66 22.70 -10.39
C ASN A 2 5.30 21.82 -9.18
N SER A 3 4.26 21.00 -9.32
CA SER A 3 3.77 20.08 -8.27
C SER A 3 4.24 18.63 -8.51
N GLY A 4 5.24 18.43 -9.37
CA GLY A 4 5.34 17.21 -10.17
C GLY A 4 6.34 16.12 -9.79
N ASN A 5 7.13 16.21 -8.71
CA ASN A 5 8.22 15.20 -8.55
C ASN A 5 8.61 14.74 -7.14
N ILE A 6 8.12 15.36 -6.06
CA ILE A 6 8.52 14.96 -4.69
C ILE A 6 7.54 13.93 -4.09
N ASP A 7 6.28 13.92 -4.54
CA ASP A 7 5.21 13.12 -3.93
C ASP A 7 4.95 11.77 -4.64
N THR A 8 5.36 11.63 -5.90
CA THR A 8 5.10 10.42 -6.73
C THR A 8 6.12 9.30 -6.48
N LYS A 9 7.40 9.64 -6.33
CA LYS A 9 8.46 8.67 -6.02
C LYS A 9 8.19 7.94 -4.72
N ASN A 10 7.74 8.67 -3.69
CA ASN A 10 7.41 8.10 -2.38
C ASN A 10 6.21 7.14 -2.42
N LYS A 11 5.19 7.42 -3.25
CA LYS A 11 4.00 6.55 -3.38
C LYS A 11 4.31 5.26 -4.12
N LYS A 12 5.09 5.33 -5.21
CA LYS A 12 5.48 4.14 -5.96
C LYS A 12 6.39 3.24 -5.12
N ASP A 13 7.40 3.81 -4.46
CA ASP A 13 8.30 3.06 -3.58
C ASP A 13 7.53 2.39 -2.43
N ALA A 14 6.52 3.07 -1.85
CA ALA A 14 5.65 2.48 -0.84
C ALA A 14 4.79 1.34 -1.42
N GLY A 15 4.16 1.55 -2.58
CA GLY A 15 3.38 0.53 -3.28
C GLY A 15 4.19 -0.73 -3.58
N ASP A 16 5.42 -0.57 -4.06
CA ASP A 16 6.33 -1.68 -4.36
C ASP A 16 6.74 -2.44 -3.09
N LYS A 17 7.00 -1.75 -1.98
CA LYS A 17 7.27 -2.40 -0.68
C LYS A 17 6.07 -3.22 -0.19
N LEU A 18 4.85 -2.70 -0.35
CA LEU A 18 3.63 -3.41 0.01
C LEU A 18 3.43 -4.66 -0.86
N ARG A 19 3.67 -4.53 -2.18
CA ARG A 19 3.63 -5.65 -3.12
C ARG A 19 4.62 -6.76 -2.73
N VAL A 20 5.88 -6.40 -2.50
CA VAL A 20 6.93 -7.35 -2.11
C VAL A 20 6.58 -8.05 -0.79
N ALA A 21 6.07 -7.31 0.19
CA ALA A 21 5.64 -7.89 1.46
C ALA A 21 4.47 -8.88 1.26
N ARG A 22 3.49 -8.52 0.43
CA ARG A 22 2.37 -9.40 0.09
C ARG A 22 2.85 -10.69 -0.57
N GLU A 23 3.71 -10.59 -1.58
CA GLU A 23 4.23 -11.73 -2.33
C GLU A 23 5.05 -12.66 -1.43
N LYS A 24 5.87 -12.12 -0.52
CA LYS A 24 6.59 -12.90 0.50
C LYS A 24 5.68 -13.69 1.44
N LEU A 25 4.45 -13.21 1.66
CA LEU A 25 3.44 -13.89 2.47
C LEU A 25 2.59 -14.88 1.65
N GLY A 26 2.82 -15.01 0.34
CA GLY A 26 2.03 -15.86 -0.54
C GLY A 26 0.58 -15.40 -0.72
N LEU A 27 0.28 -14.13 -0.45
CA LEU A 27 -1.08 -13.60 -0.49
C LEU A 27 -1.42 -13.01 -1.86
N THR A 28 -2.66 -13.21 -2.28
CA THR A 28 -3.26 -12.51 -3.41
C THR A 28 -3.67 -11.09 -3.02
N GLN A 29 -3.83 -10.20 -4.02
CA GLN A 29 -4.36 -8.86 -3.79
C GLN A 29 -5.76 -8.90 -3.15
N ALA A 30 -6.59 -9.89 -3.52
CA ALA A 30 -7.92 -10.07 -2.97
C ALA A 30 -7.91 -10.42 -1.48
N GLU A 31 -6.98 -11.26 -1.03
CA GLU A 31 -6.86 -11.62 0.39
C GLU A 31 -6.42 -10.45 1.25
N VAL A 32 -5.47 -9.62 0.77
CA VAL A 32 -5.05 -8.42 1.51
C VAL A 32 -6.17 -7.39 1.54
N ALA A 33 -6.83 -7.14 0.40
CA ALA A 33 -7.96 -6.22 0.33
C ALA A 33 -9.09 -6.61 1.28
N LYS A 34 -9.43 -7.92 1.35
CA LYS A 34 -10.41 -8.46 2.30
C LYS A 34 -10.00 -8.20 3.75
N LYS A 35 -8.75 -8.52 4.12
CA LYS A 35 -8.22 -8.29 5.48
C LYS A 35 -8.19 -6.81 5.85
N ALA A 36 -7.86 -5.95 4.91
CA ALA A 36 -7.76 -4.50 5.09
C ALA A 36 -9.08 -3.75 4.85
N LYS A 37 -10.20 -4.48 4.68
CA LYS A 37 -11.56 -3.93 4.47
C LYS A 37 -11.60 -2.89 3.33
N MET A 38 -11.07 -3.26 2.17
CA MET A 38 -11.07 -2.44 0.95
C MET A 38 -11.34 -3.28 -0.29
N THR A 39 -11.57 -2.63 -1.43
CA THR A 39 -11.77 -3.33 -2.69
C THR A 39 -10.44 -3.83 -3.25
N VAL A 40 -10.46 -4.92 -4.01
CA VAL A 40 -9.27 -5.49 -4.67
C VAL A 40 -8.65 -4.47 -5.62
N ASN A 41 -9.49 -3.74 -6.38
CA ASN A 41 -9.02 -2.70 -7.29
C ASN A 41 -8.30 -1.56 -6.54
N TYR A 42 -8.86 -1.10 -5.41
CA TYR A 42 -8.22 -0.05 -4.62
C TYR A 42 -6.85 -0.50 -4.09
N TYR A 43 -6.75 -1.74 -3.59
CA TYR A 43 -5.46 -2.30 -3.18
C TYR A 43 -4.47 -2.43 -4.34
N ALA A 44 -4.92 -2.82 -5.54
CA ALA A 44 -4.07 -2.88 -6.71
C ALA A 44 -3.55 -1.48 -7.14
N MET A 45 -4.40 -0.44 -7.06
CA MET A 45 -3.99 0.96 -7.30
C MET A 45 -2.94 1.43 -6.27
N ILE A 46 -3.06 1.00 -5.02
CA ILE A 46 -2.07 1.26 -3.97
C ILE A 46 -0.71 0.67 -4.34
N GLU A 47 -0.66 -0.60 -4.75
CA GLU A 47 0.61 -1.22 -5.17
C GLU A 47 1.24 -0.51 -6.37
N ARG A 48 0.43 0.11 -7.24
CA ARG A 48 0.91 0.92 -8.37
C ARG A 48 1.29 2.36 -8.00
N GLY A 49 1.03 2.80 -6.77
CA GLY A 49 1.29 4.18 -6.33
C GLY A 49 0.30 5.21 -6.88
N GLU A 50 -0.89 4.79 -7.28
CA GLU A 50 -1.88 5.63 -7.98
C GLU A 50 -2.83 6.38 -7.04
N VAL A 51 -2.73 6.16 -5.73
CA VAL A 51 -3.64 6.75 -4.74
C VAL A 51 -2.90 7.44 -3.59
N ASN A 52 -3.55 8.47 -3.06
CA ASN A 52 -3.20 9.07 -1.77
C ASN A 52 -3.87 8.27 -0.65
N LEU A 53 -3.06 7.74 0.26
CA LEU A 53 -3.56 6.98 1.40
C LEU A 53 -3.70 7.85 2.64
N THR A 54 -4.80 7.67 3.36
CA THR A 54 -4.91 8.16 4.74
C THR A 54 -4.11 7.25 5.67
N PHE A 55 -3.72 7.77 6.83
CA PHE A 55 -3.03 7.00 7.86
C PHE A 55 -3.79 5.73 8.24
N ASP A 56 -5.12 5.81 8.43
CA ASP A 56 -5.96 4.67 8.79
C ASP A 56 -5.92 3.53 7.75
N LYS A 57 -5.83 3.89 6.45
CA LYS A 57 -5.70 2.90 5.37
C LYS A 57 -4.32 2.26 5.37
N ILE A 58 -3.27 3.05 5.60
CA ILE A 58 -1.90 2.52 5.78
C ILE A 58 -1.89 1.52 6.94
N GLN A 59 -2.46 1.89 8.08
CA GLN A 59 -2.54 1.02 9.26
C GLN A 59 -3.29 -0.28 8.95
N SER A 60 -4.43 -0.20 8.26
CA SER A 60 -5.21 -1.37 7.86
C SER A 60 -4.42 -2.34 6.97
N ILE A 61 -3.66 -1.81 6.00
CA ILE A 61 -2.83 -2.62 5.09
C ILE A 61 -1.65 -3.24 5.85
N VAL A 62 -0.95 -2.45 6.66
CA VAL A 62 0.20 -2.90 7.43
C VAL A 62 -0.20 -4.02 8.40
N GLN A 63 -1.35 -3.91 9.06
CA GLN A 63 -1.90 -4.98 9.88
C GLN A 63 -2.23 -6.24 9.06
N ALA A 64 -2.86 -6.09 7.89
CA ALA A 64 -3.18 -7.20 7.00
C ALA A 64 -1.92 -7.96 6.51
N LEU A 65 -0.81 -7.24 6.35
CA LEU A 65 0.50 -7.75 5.95
C LEU A 65 1.42 -8.10 7.14
N LYS A 66 0.95 -7.99 8.39
CA LYS A 66 1.75 -8.22 9.60
C LYS A 66 3.07 -7.42 9.63
N LEU A 67 3.08 -6.23 9.04
CA LEU A 67 4.22 -5.33 9.04
C LEU A 67 4.20 -4.43 10.30
N LYS A 68 5.31 -3.75 10.58
CA LYS A 68 5.39 -2.71 11.61
C LYS A 68 5.55 -1.36 10.94
N ILE A 69 4.79 -0.36 11.40
CA ILE A 69 5.03 1.04 11.06
C ILE A 69 6.20 1.51 11.91
N THR A 70 7.24 2.05 11.27
CA THR A 70 8.36 2.71 11.95
C THR A 70 8.36 4.17 11.51
N ILE A 71 8.31 5.08 12.48
CA ILE A 71 8.49 6.52 12.25
C ILE A 71 9.94 6.80 12.64
N SER A 72 10.75 7.14 11.64
CA SER A 72 12.18 7.42 11.77
C SER A 72 12.52 8.67 10.98
#